data_AF-A0A6B8VVT2-F1
#
_entry.id   AF-A0A6B8VVT2-F1
#
_cell.length_a   1.000
_cell.length_b   1.000
_cell.length_c   1.000
_cell.angle_alpha   90.00
_cell.angle_beta   90.00
_cell.angle_gamma   90.00
#
_symmetry.space_group_name_H-M   'P 1'
#
loop_
_entity.id
_entity.type
_entity.pdbx_description
1 polymer ?
#
loop_
_entity_poly.entity_id
_entity_poly.type
_entity_poly.pdbx_seq_one_letter_code
_entity_poly.pdbx_strand_id
1 'polypeptide(L)' 'MAQFSVYVQYLPMASRLSSVVKTVKSCLPEGGDIRIVTLTDNQWAKAIRFSNAAPTEQEEMPAQLMIF' A
#
# COMPACT_ATOMS: atom_id res chain seq x y z
N MET A 1 -9.42 2.02 2.14
CA MET A 1 -9.06 0.96 3.13
C MET A 1 -8.81 -0.32 2.33
N ALA A 2 -7.63 -0.93 2.45
CA ALA A 2 -7.22 -2.02 1.55
C ALA A 2 -7.95 -3.34 1.85
N GLN A 3 -7.71 -3.94 3.03
CA GLN A 3 -8.40 -5.14 3.54
C GLN A 3 -8.09 -5.30 5.04
N PHE A 4 -8.83 -6.14 5.77
CA PHE A 4 -8.42 -6.54 7.12
C PHE A 4 -7.03 -7.18 7.10
N SER A 5 -6.18 -6.77 8.05
CA SER A 5 -4.78 -7.21 8.18
C SER A 5 -3.87 -6.90 6.97
N VAL A 6 -4.28 -6.01 6.05
CA VAL A 6 -3.46 -5.52 4.95
C VAL A 6 -3.41 -4.00 5.01
N TYR A 7 -2.20 -3.46 5.12
CA TYR A 7 -1.96 -2.03 5.24
C TYR A 7 -1.13 -1.53 4.05
N VAL A 8 -1.45 -0.33 3.58
CA VAL A 8 -0.81 0.29 2.42
C VAL A 8 -0.37 1.68 2.80
N GLN A 9 0.86 2.03 2.43
CA GLN A 9 1.43 3.34 2.66
C GLN A 9 1.99 3.87 1.35
N TYR A 10 1.54 5.05 0.92
CA TYR A 10 2.10 5.74 -0.23
C TYR A 10 3.48 6.29 0.11
N LEU A 11 4.45 6.05 -0.78
CA LEU A 11 5.82 6.53 -0.66
C LEU A 11 6.20 7.32 -1.92
N PRO A 12 6.16 8.66 -1.90
CA PRO A 12 6.47 9.49 -3.06
C PRO A 12 7.94 9.38 -3.50
N MET A 13 8.81 8.92 -2.61
CA MET A 13 10.23 8.68 -2.89
C MET A 13 10.63 7.30 -2.41
N ALA A 14 11.19 6.50 -3.32
CA ALA A 14 11.69 5.15 -3.01
C ALA A 14 12.77 5.15 -1.92
N SER A 15 13.53 6.23 -1.77
CA SER A 15 14.55 6.40 -0.73
C SER A 15 13.99 6.28 0.69
N ARG A 16 12.70 6.56 0.90
CA ARG A 16 12.05 6.46 2.22
C ARG A 16 11.77 5.02 2.64
N LEU A 17 11.80 4.06 1.71
CA LEU A 17 11.50 2.65 2.00
C LEU A 17 12.40 2.07 3.10
N SER A 18 13.71 2.34 3.04
CA SER A 18 14.67 1.82 4.01
C SER A 18 14.37 2.29 5.43
N SER A 19 13.99 3.56 5.59
CA SER A 19 13.59 4.13 6.88
C SER A 19 12.31 3.49 7.40
N VAL A 20 11.30 3.30 6.53
CA VAL A 20 10.03 2.66 6.92
C VAL A 20 10.26 1.22 7.37
N VAL A 21 11.03 0.45 6.61
CA VAL A 21 11.38 -0.94 6.97
C VAL A 21 12.12 -0.98 8.31
N LYS A 22 13.03 -0.03 8.58
CA LYS A 22 13.74 0.05 9.86
C LYS A 22 12.77 0.30 11.03
N THR A 23 11.82 1.21 10.87
CA THR A 23 10.80 1.49 11.88
C THR A 23 9.87 0.30 12.12
N VAL A 24 9.43 -0.39 11.06
CA VAL A 24 8.62 -1.61 11.22
C VAL A 24 9.41 -2.68 11.97
N LYS A 25 10.68 -2.86 11.62
CA LYS A 25 11.57 -3.81 12.30
C LYS A 25 11.74 -3.53 13.79
N SER A 26 11.79 -2.26 14.22
CA SER A 26 11.90 -1.92 15.65
C SER A 26 10.63 -2.18 16.46
N CYS A 27 9.49 -2.43 15.80
CA CYS A 27 8.19 -2.63 16.43
C CYS A 27 7.59 -4.01 16.12
N LEU A 28 8.40 -4.98 15.66
CA LEU A 28 7.90 -6.32 15.37
C LEU A 28 7.37 -6.99 16.65
N PRO A 29 6.16 -7.57 16.64
CA PRO A 29 5.68 -8.38 17.74
C PRO A 29 6.47 -9.69 17.83
N GLU A 30 6.53 -10.28 19.03
CA GLU A 30 7.24 -11.55 19.27
C GLU A 30 6.61 -12.75 18.54
N GLY A 31 5.38 -12.61 18.02
CA GLY A 31 4.69 -13.64 17.25
C GLY A 31 3.92 -13.07 16.06
N GLY A 32 3.62 -13.92 15.08
CA GLY A 32 2.96 -13.57 13.83
C GLY A 32 3.92 -13.54 12.62
N ASP A 33 3.36 -13.39 11.41
CA ASP A 33 4.11 -13.23 10.17
C ASP A 33 3.83 -11.86 9.56
N ILE A 34 4.89 -11.10 9.28
CA ILE A 34 4.80 -9.78 8.67
C ILE A 34 5.60 -9.79 7.39
N ARG A 35 4.94 -9.44 6.27
CA ARG A 35 5.55 -9.33 4.95
C ARG A 35 5.37 -7.93 4.41
N ILE A 36 6.47 -7.34 3.93
CA ILE A 36 6.47 -6.03 3.26
C ILE A 36 6.65 -6.28 1.76
N VAL A 37 5.72 -5.75 0.96
CA VAL A 37 5.79 -5.82 -0.51
C VAL A 37 5.77 -4.40 -1.06
N THR A 38 6.66 -4.11 -2.01
CA THR A 38 6.72 -2.82 -2.70
C THR A 38 5.99 -2.93 -4.04
N LEU A 39 5.11 -1.97 -4.30
CA LEU A 39 4.38 -1.84 -5.55
C LEU A 39 4.57 -0.42 -6.07
N THR A 40 4.66 -0.27 -7.39
CA THR A 40 4.61 1.03 -8.04
C THR A 40 3.17 1.52 -8.17
N ASP A 41 2.97 2.83 -8.31
CA ASP A 41 1.63 3.43 -8.48
C ASP A 41 0.88 2.80 -9.69
N ASN A 42 1.59 2.54 -10.79
CA ASN A 42 1.03 1.88 -11.97
C ASN A 42 0.60 0.43 -11.72
N GLN A 43 1.35 -0.31 -10.89
CA GLN A 43 0.97 -1.68 -10.51
C GLN A 43 -0.24 -1.67 -9.56
N TRP A 44 -0.27 -0.73 -8.61
CA TRP A 44 -1.41 -0.55 -7.71
C TRP A 44 -2.69 -0.17 -8.46
N ALA A 45 -2.62 0.84 -9.33
CA ALA A 45 -3.76 1.29 -10.12
C ALA A 45 -4.32 0.20 -11.05
N LYS A 46 -3.47 -0.70 -11.54
CA LYS A 46 -3.87 -1.83 -12.40
C LYS A 46 -4.29 -3.08 -11.64
N ALA A 47 -4.33 -3.04 -10.31
CA ALA A 47 -4.74 -4.19 -9.51
C ALA A 47 -6.19 -4.58 -9.83
N ILE A 48 -6.41 -5.88 -10.04
CA ILE A 48 -7.76 -6.42 -10.22
C ILE A 48 -8.39 -6.53 -8.83
N ARG A 49 -9.50 -5.82 -8.62
CA ARG A 49 -10.19 -5.77 -7.33
C ARG A 49 -11.64 -6.19 -7.48
N PHE A 50 -12.07 -7.07 -6.57
CA PHE A 50 -13.47 -7.43 -6.39
C PHE A 50 -13.91 -7.02 -4.99
N SER A 51 -15.14 -6.55 -4.86
CA SER A 51 -15.79 -6.27 -3.58
C SER A 51 -17.23 -6.76 -3.67
N ASN A 52 -17.69 -7.51 -2.66
CA ASN A 52 -19.02 -8.12 -2.65
C ASN A 52 -19.36 -8.92 -3.93
N ALA A 53 -18.40 -9.73 -4.39
CA ALA A 53 -18.48 -10.52 -5.62
C ALA A 53 -18.70 -9.71 -6.91
N ALA A 54 -18.52 -8.39 -6.87
CA ALA A 54 -18.59 -7.51 -8.02
C ALA A 54 -17.21 -6.91 -8.34
N PRO A 55 -16.86 -6.72 -9.63
CA PRO A 55 -15.67 -5.97 -10.00
C PRO A 55 -15.80 -4.55 -9.45
N THR A 56 -14.72 -4.06 -8.84
CA THR A 56 -14.64 -2.67 -8.41
C THR A 56 -13.93 -1.87 -9.49
N GLU A 57 -14.47 -0.70 -9.82
CA GLU A 57 -13.80 0.22 -10.74
C GLU A 57 -12.40 0.58 -10.21
N GLN A 58 -11.46 0.80 -11.13
CA GLN A 58 -10.13 1.26 -10.76
C GLN A 58 -10.24 2.59 -10.03
N GLU A 59 -9.52 2.71 -8.91
CA GLU A 59 -9.38 4.00 -8.24
C GLU A 59 -8.78 5.00 -9.23
N GLU A 60 -9.50 6.10 -9.47
CA GLU A 60 -9.00 7.13 -10.36
C GLU A 60 -7.67 7.66 -9.84
N MET A 61 -6.71 7.87 -10.75
CA MET A 61 -5.43 8.46 -10.40
C MET A 61 -5.73 9.81 -9.72
N PRO A 62 -5.17 10.09 -8.52
CA PRO A 62 -5.44 11.36 -7.86
C PRO A 62 -5.06 12.48 -8.82
N ALA A 63 -6.01 13.37 -9.08
CA ALA A 63 -5.84 14.44 -10.06
C ALA A 63 -4.51 15.15 -9.82
N GLN A 64 -3.66 15.17 -10.84
CA GLN A 64 -2.38 15.88 -10.84
C GLN A 64 -2.70 17.34 -10.51
N LEU A 65 -2.47 17.76 -9.25
CA LEU A 65 -2.80 19.05 -8.58
C LEU A 65 -3.64 18.94 -7.28
N MET A 66 -3.93 17.77 -6.72
CA MET A 66 -4.36 17.69 -5.33
C MET A 66 -3.20 18.06 -4.40
N ILE A 67 -3.23 19.28 -3.85
CA ILE A 67 -2.34 19.72 -2.77
C ILE A 67 -2.91 19.17 -1.46
N PHE A 68 -2.12 18.41 -0.71
CA PHE A 68 -2.45 17.92 0.64
C PHE A 68 -2.09 18.94 1.70
#